data_AF-X1CIP1-F1
#
_entry.id   AF-X1CIP1-F1
#
_cell.length_a   1.000
_cell.length_b   1.000
_cell.length_c   1.000
_cell.angle_alpha   90.00
_cell.angle_beta   90.00
_cell.angle_gamma   90.00
#
_symmetry.space_group_name_H-M   'P 1'
#
loop_
_entity.id
_entity.type
_entity.pdbx_description
1 polymer ?
#
loop_
_entity_poly.entity_id
_entity_poly.type
_entity_poly.pdbx_seq_one_letter_code
_entity_poly.pdbx_strand_id
1 'polypeptide(L)' 'QTIDATMGQNAIAQAKSFNKSLGVTGIALTKMDGTAKGGIVIAIKKELDIPVKLISCGEKLNNLYDFKADKFVEALLD' A
#
# COMPACT_ATOMS: atom_id res chain seq x y z
N GLN A 1 4.87 3.33 8.01
CA GLN A 1 4.89 1.85 8.17
C GLN A 1 5.04 1.21 6.80
N THR A 2 5.81 0.12 6.70
CA THR A 2 5.94 -0.66 5.46
C THR A 2 5.00 -1.87 5.50
N ILE A 3 4.29 -2.13 4.41
CA ILE A 3 3.30 -3.21 4.28
C ILE A 3 3.54 -3.96 2.98
N ASP A 4 3.56 -5.29 3.05
CA ASP A 4 3.64 -6.15 1.87
C ASP A 4 2.25 -6.31 1.24
N ALA A 5 2.12 -5.91 -0.03
CA ALA A 5 0.85 -5.92 -0.74
C ALA A 5 0.30 -7.33 -1.02
N THR A 6 1.10 -8.39 -0.87
CA THR A 6 0.66 -9.78 -1.01
C THR A 6 -0.14 -10.30 0.20
N MET A 7 -0.08 -9.61 1.34
CA MET A 7 -0.63 -10.11 2.61
C MET A 7 -2.13 -9.86 2.81
N GLY A 8 -2.80 -9.15 1.89
CA GLY A 8 -4.26 -8.95 1.92
C GLY A 8 -4.78 -8.45 3.28
N GLN A 9 -5.70 -9.18 3.91
CA GLN A 9 -6.30 -8.80 5.20
C GLN A 9 -5.29 -8.75 6.36
N ASN A 10 -4.23 -9.55 6.32
CA ASN A 10 -3.21 -9.54 7.38
C ASN A 10 -2.45 -8.20 7.43
N ALA A 11 -2.24 -7.58 6.26
CA ALA A 11 -1.63 -6.26 6.15
C ALA A 11 -2.48 -5.18 6.84
N ILE A 12 -3.81 -5.25 6.71
CA ILE A 12 -4.74 -4.29 7.35
C ILE A 12 -4.69 -4.43 8.87
N ALA A 13 -4.72 -5.67 9.39
CA ALA A 13 -4.64 -5.92 10.83
C ALA A 13 -3.34 -5.37 11.43
N GLN A 14 -2.22 -5.57 10.75
CA GLN A 14 -0.93 -5.04 11.16
C GLN A 14 -0.92 -3.50 11.15
N ALA A 15 -1.45 -2.89 10.09
CA ALA A 15 -1.55 -1.44 9.96
C ALA A 15 -2.40 -0.81 11.06
N LYS A 16 -3.53 -1.44 11.39
CA LYS A 16 -4.41 -1.03 12.48
C LYS A 16 -3.71 -1.07 13.84
N SER A 17 -2.98 -2.15 14.12
CA SER A 17 -2.24 -2.32 15.37
C SER A 17 -1.16 -1.26 15.56
N PHE A 18 -0.39 -0.99 14.50
CA PHE A 18 0.62 0.07 14.50
C PHE A 18 0.03 1.47 14.62
N ASN A 19 -1.05 1.75 13.88
CA ASN A 19 -1.72 3.04 13.95
C ASN A 19 -2.26 3.34 15.35
N LYS A 20 -2.87 2.34 16.00
CA LYS A 20 -3.38 2.47 17.38
C LYS A 20 -2.27 2.77 18.39
N SER A 21 -1.05 2.27 18.15
CA SER A 21 0.06 2.40 19.08
C SER A 21 0.87 3.68 18.87
N LEU A 22 1.04 4.13 17.62
CA LEU A 22 2.04 5.14 17.26
C LEU A 22 1.49 6.31 16.42
N GLY A 23 0.25 6.24 15.92
CA GLY A 23 -0.30 7.26 15.02
C GLY A 23 0.41 7.27 13.66
N VAL A 24 0.05 6.33 12.78
CA VAL A 24 0.67 6.20 11.47
C VAL A 24 0.14 7.28 10.52
N THR A 25 1.04 8.13 10.03
CA THR A 25 0.70 9.24 9.11
C THR A 25 0.81 8.87 7.62
N GLY A 26 1.28 7.66 7.32
CA GLY A 26 1.44 7.19 5.96
C GLY A 26 1.99 5.78 5.85
N ILE A 27 1.63 5.13 4.74
CA ILE A 27 2.00 3.76 4.42
C ILE A 27 2.88 3.71 3.16
N ALA A 28 3.92 2.89 3.20
CA ALA A 28 4.67 2.45 2.03
C ALA A 28 4.27 1.01 1.70
N LEU A 29 3.80 0.78 0.48
CA LEU A 29 3.44 -0.55 0.00
C LEU A 29 4.56 -1.13 -0.85
N THR A 30 4.90 -2.38 -0.60
CA THR A 30 5.97 -3.06 -1.37
C THR A 30 5.41 -4.21 -2.20
N LYS A 31 6.23 -4.64 -3.18
CA LYS A 31 5.93 -5.74 -4.10
C LYS A 31 4.67 -5.49 -4.91
N MET A 32 4.44 -4.29 -5.44
CA MET A 32 3.24 -3.93 -6.22
C MET A 32 3.23 -4.50 -7.66
N ASP A 33 4.32 -5.14 -8.10
CA ASP A 33 4.56 -5.74 -9.42
C ASP A 33 3.79 -7.05 -9.68
N GLY A 34 2.83 -7.44 -8.83
CA GLY A 34 2.02 -8.65 -8.99
C GLY A 34 0.54 -8.39 -9.23
N THR A 35 -0.16 -9.39 -9.75
CA THR A 35 -1.49 -9.30 -10.39
C THR A 35 -2.70 -9.07 -9.47
N ALA A 36 -2.56 -9.14 -8.14
CA ALA A 36 -3.70 -9.13 -7.19
C ALA A 36 -3.71 -7.94 -6.21
N LYS A 37 -3.02 -6.84 -6.52
CA LYS A 37 -2.55 -5.89 -5.49
C LYS A 37 -3.24 -4.53 -5.49
N GLY A 38 -4.20 -4.32 -6.40
CA GLY A 38 -5.04 -3.12 -6.41
C GLY A 38 -5.90 -2.98 -5.15
N GLY A 39 -6.48 -4.09 -4.71
CA GLY A 39 -7.47 -4.11 -3.63
C GLY A 39 -6.95 -3.69 -2.26
N ILE A 40 -5.65 -3.92 -1.96
CA ILE A 40 -5.11 -3.59 -0.64
C ILE A 40 -5.01 -2.07 -0.40
N VAL A 41 -4.71 -1.29 -1.45
CA VAL A 41 -4.69 0.18 -1.39
C VAL A 41 -6.08 0.71 -1.01
N ILE A 42 -7.10 0.20 -1.69
CA ILE A 42 -8.50 0.57 -1.46
C ILE A 42 -8.91 0.18 -0.03
N ALA A 43 -8.57 -1.03 0.40
CA ALA A 43 -8.93 -1.54 1.71
C ALA A 43 -8.24 -0.76 2.85
N ILE A 44 -6.95 -0.42 2.71
CA ILE A 44 -6.23 0.43 3.66
C ILE A 44 -6.91 1.80 3.80
N LYS A 45 -7.23 2.44 2.66
CA LYS A 45 -7.88 3.75 2.68
C LYS A 45 -9.26 3.67 3.33
N LYS A 46 -10.05 2.64 3.01
CA LYS A 46 -11.39 2.44 3.55
C LYS A 46 -11.41 2.13 5.05
N GLU A 47 -10.52 1.25 5.52
CA GLU A 47 -10.55 0.73 6.89
C GLU A 47 -9.79 1.61 7.89
N LEU A 48 -8.76 2.33 7.43
CA LEU A 48 -7.83 3.03 8.32
C LEU A 48 -7.77 4.53 8.07
N ASP A 49 -8.26 5.00 6.92
CA ASP A 49 -8.17 6.40 6.47
C ASP A 49 -6.73 6.95 6.37
N ILE A 50 -5.72 6.07 6.30
CA ILE A 50 -4.31 6.43 6.22
C ILE A 50 -3.90 6.58 4.75
N PRO A 51 -3.18 7.65 4.36
CA PRO A 51 -2.69 7.81 2.99
C PRO A 51 -1.54 6.83 2.68
N VAL A 52 -1.61 6.19 1.53
CA VAL A 52 -0.45 5.53 0.92
C VAL A 52 0.43 6.62 0.30
N LYS A 53 1.72 6.64 0.66
CA LYS A 53 2.68 7.64 0.21
C LYS A 53 3.68 7.09 -0.80
N LEU A 54 4.04 5.81 -0.67
CA LEU A 54 5.07 5.17 -1.49
C LEU A 54 4.60 3.80 -1.95
N ILE A 55 5.04 3.41 -3.15
CA ILE A 55 4.87 2.07 -3.70
C ILE A 55 6.21 1.54 -4.24
N SER A 56 6.48 0.26 -4.06
CA SER A 56 7.63 -0.41 -4.70
C SER A 56 7.18 -1.47 -5.69
N CYS A 57 7.71 -1.47 -6.91
CA CYS A 57 7.38 -2.44 -7.96
C CYS A 57 8.62 -3.30 -8.30
N GLY A 58 8.81 -4.39 -7.55
CA GLY A 58 10.02 -5.22 -7.61
C GLY A 58 11.07 -4.87 -6.55
N GLU A 59 12.26 -5.45 -6.69
CA GLU A 59 13.27 -5.52 -5.61
C GLU A 59 14.39 -4.48 -5.70
N LYS A 60 14.53 -3.80 -6.84
CA LYS A 60 15.61 -2.83 -7.04
C LYS A 60 15.28 -1.51 -6.35
N LEU A 61 16.32 -0.83 -5.84
CA LEU A 61 16.21 0.48 -5.18
C LEU A 61 15.54 1.55 -6.05
N ASN A 62 15.76 1.51 -7.36
CA ASN A 62 15.16 2.43 -8.32
C ASN A 62 13.67 2.14 -8.61
N ASN A 63 13.09 1.11 -8.00
CA ASN A 63 11.69 0.75 -8.18
C ASN A 63 10.79 1.25 -7.04
N LEU A 64 11.23 2.26 -6.29
CA LEU A 64 10.42 2.95 -5.28
C LEU A 64 9.87 4.26 -5.87
N TYR A 65 8.56 4.43 -5.81
CA TYR A 65 7.85 5.55 -6.41
C TYR A 65 6.92 6.22 -5.40
N ASP A 66 6.71 7.53 -5.57
CA ASP A 66 5.60 8.21 -4.92
C ASP A 66 4.28 7.62 -5.39
N PHE A 67 3.37 7.37 -4.45
CA PHE A 67 2.03 6.94 -4.79
C PHE A 67 1.25 8.07 -5.47
N LYS A 68 0.72 7.80 -6.65
CA LYS A 68 -0.18 8.69 -7.40
C LYS A 68 -1.45 7.92 -7.69
N ALA A 69 -2.57 8.38 -7.13
CA ALA A 69 -3.86 7.69 -7.24
C ALA A 69 -4.30 7.54 -8.70
N ASP A 70 -4.13 8.58 -9.51
CA ASP A 70 -4.54 8.56 -10.93
C ASP A 70 -3.78 7.49 -11.71
N LYS A 71 -2.44 7.48 -11.60
CA LYS A 71 -1.58 6.45 -12.24
C LYS A 71 -1.88 5.04 -11.74
N PHE A 72 -2.25 4.92 -10.47
CA PHE A 72 -2.59 3.62 -9.89
C PHE A 72 -3.93 3.09 -10.44
N VAL A 73 -4.91 3.97 -10.64
CA VAL A 73 -6.20 3.61 -11.24
C VAL A 73 -6.01 3.27 -12.72
N GLU A 74 -5.23 4.05 -13.47
CA GLU A 74 -4.85 3.74 -14.86
C GLU A 74 -4.27 2.33 -14.95
N ALA A 75 -3.25 2.02 -14.15
CA ALA A 75 -2.61 0.70 -14.13
C ALA A 75 -3.50 -0.45 -13.63
N LEU A 76 -4.65 -0.16 -13.01
CA LEU A 76 -5.62 -1.18 -12.56
C LEU A 76 -6.66 -1.50 -13.64
N LEU A 77 -6.89 -0.58 -14.57
CA LEU A 77 -7.91 -0.67 -15.60
C LEU A 77 -7.34 -1.13 -16.96
N ASP A 78 -6.04 -1.01 -17.16
CA ASP A 78 -5.27 -1.59 -18.28
C ASP A 78 -5.04 -3.11 -18.11
#